data_AF-A0A4Y2NHA4-F1
#
_entry.id   AF-A0A4Y2NHA4-F1
#
_cell.length_a   1.000
_cell.length_b   1.000
_cell.length_c   1.000
_cell.angle_alpha   90.00
_cell.angle_beta   90.00
_cell.angle_gamma   90.00
#
_symmetry.space_group_name_H-M   'P 1'
#
loop_
_entity.id
_entity.type
_entity.pdbx_description
1 polymer ?
#
loop_
_entity_poly.entity_id
_entity_poly.type
_entity_poly.pdbx_seq_one_letter_code
_entity_poly.pdbx_strand_id
1 'polypeptide(L)'
;MNPLKKTIHCKLYKESFSTVKLYTSHLRFHNHSSYAQFPCGSIGCSRKYSKFSSYRAHLSRDHRKLPIDYYPAVISLKCATETCQQKCRDKSSLISHLKKHINQSQRVSYPFDKCRYSFDKKSSFSSHLSRKHSYTKHCLFKKVHIEKLNTNESTVNNNDASETEVNSEHLNVSLEDMNKAVALFCLKLISKFHVSATVVDLIIDEICSLQKLNQENMLRIIITKFDKGIVSDTFKNDLLLSLQREDFLLQCCSDKGQLSSDYLRKSFFKTQFQYVEPIAISLGQDKKNKNCIFHYVPILESLASFIQNESVRIQFENPLKNLNKGILTDSTDGLVWKRHDHFNEKDFIKILLYQNSFETVNPLGSAKKKHKILAVYYTVGNLYLWNRSKINPLQLVLLCRQVDFERFGHEAVFRS
;
A
#
# COMPACT_ATOMS: atom_id res chain seq x y z
N MET A 1 -2.49 -14.49 -36.89
CA MET A 1 -2.64 -15.04 -35.52
C MET A 1 -2.34 -13.94 -34.52
N ASN A 2 -3.36 -13.46 -33.80
CA ASN A 2 -3.24 -12.40 -32.79
C ASN A 2 -2.44 -12.91 -31.57
N PRO A 3 -1.40 -12.21 -31.08
CA PRO A 3 -0.74 -12.59 -29.85
C PRO A 3 -1.68 -12.30 -28.67
N LEU A 4 -2.05 -13.34 -27.92
CA LEU A 4 -2.82 -13.27 -26.68
C LEU A 4 -2.25 -12.18 -25.75
N LYS A 5 -2.94 -11.04 -25.62
CA LYS A 5 -2.65 -10.01 -24.61
C LYS A 5 -2.82 -10.67 -23.23
N LYS A 6 -1.72 -11.08 -22.59
CA LYS A 6 -1.75 -11.61 -21.22
C LYS A 6 -2.15 -10.49 -20.25
N THR A 7 -3.30 -10.66 -19.60
CA THR A 7 -3.86 -9.75 -18.60
C THR A 7 -3.25 -9.99 -17.22
N ILE A 8 -3.00 -8.91 -16.47
CA ILE A 8 -2.52 -8.94 -15.08
C ILE A 8 -3.74 -8.84 -14.17
N HIS A 9 -3.93 -9.78 -13.24
CA HIS A 9 -5.13 -9.82 -12.41
C HIS A 9 -4.87 -9.31 -10.99
N CYS A 10 -5.75 -8.45 -10.49
CA CYS A 10 -5.84 -8.14 -9.07
C CYS A 10 -6.71 -9.19 -8.38
N LYS A 11 -6.13 -9.92 -7.41
CA LYS A 11 -6.87 -10.95 -6.67
C LYS A 11 -7.97 -10.37 -5.77
N LEU A 12 -7.78 -9.15 -5.28
CA LEU A 12 -8.68 -8.50 -4.31
C LEU A 12 -9.96 -7.93 -4.94
N TYR A 13 -9.89 -7.38 -6.16
CA TYR A 13 -11.06 -6.82 -6.86
C TYR A 13 -11.49 -7.62 -8.11
N LYS A 14 -10.83 -8.76 -8.39
CA LYS A 14 -11.06 -9.60 -9.59
C LYS A 14 -10.91 -8.86 -10.93
N GLU A 15 -10.26 -7.69 -10.94
CA GLU A 15 -10.04 -6.88 -12.16
C GLU A 15 -8.80 -7.34 -12.94
N SER A 16 -8.88 -7.24 -14.26
CA SER A 16 -7.81 -7.59 -15.20
C SER A 16 -7.25 -6.35 -15.91
N PHE A 17 -5.93 -6.19 -15.91
CA PHE A 17 -5.24 -5.03 -16.48
C PHE A 17 -4.40 -5.43 -17.69
N SER A 18 -4.46 -4.64 -18.75
CA SER A 18 -3.67 -4.83 -19.98
C SER A 18 -2.17 -4.52 -19.80
N THR A 19 -1.82 -3.66 -18.84
CA THR A 19 -0.44 -3.22 -18.63
C THR A 19 -0.03 -3.15 -17.15
N VAL A 20 1.28 -3.34 -16.90
CA VAL A 20 1.87 -3.16 -15.56
C VAL A 20 1.67 -1.74 -15.03
N LYS A 21 1.60 -0.73 -15.91
CA LYS A 21 1.38 0.67 -15.54
C LYS A 21 -0.03 0.87 -14.96
N LEU A 22 -1.05 0.32 -15.61
CA LEU A 22 -2.43 0.37 -15.13
C LEU A 22 -2.55 -0.41 -13.82
N TYR A 23 -2.06 -1.65 -13.78
CA TYR A 23 -2.02 -2.46 -12.56
C TYR A 23 -1.34 -1.74 -11.39
N THR A 24 -0.20 -1.08 -11.63
CA THR A 24 0.55 -0.31 -10.62
C THR A 24 -0.19 0.92 -10.12
N SER A 25 -1.02 1.54 -10.97
CA SER A 25 -1.84 2.67 -10.55
C SER A 25 -3.01 2.19 -9.69
N HIS A 26 -3.68 1.11 -10.09
CA HIS A 26 -4.72 0.46 -9.30
C HIS A 26 -4.20 0.01 -7.92
N LEU A 27 -2.98 -0.53 -7.85
CA LEU A 27 -2.35 -0.92 -6.57
C LEU A 27 -2.19 0.23 -5.56
N ARG A 28 -2.29 1.51 -5.97
CA ARG A 28 -2.30 2.64 -5.02
C ARG A 28 -3.50 2.62 -4.09
N PHE A 29 -4.66 2.14 -4.57
CA PHE A 29 -5.89 2.06 -3.78
C PHE A 29 -5.80 1.00 -2.67
N HIS A 30 -4.92 0.03 -2.83
CA HIS A 30 -4.64 -1.00 -1.83
C HIS A 30 -3.67 -0.55 -0.73
N ASN A 31 -3.05 0.63 -0.85
CA ASN A 31 -2.01 1.09 0.07
C ASN A 31 -2.47 1.20 1.53
N HIS A 32 -3.77 1.34 1.75
CA HIS A 32 -4.36 1.49 3.08
C HIS A 32 -4.99 0.19 3.62
N SER A 33 -5.03 -0.89 2.84
CA SER A 33 -5.60 -2.17 3.26
C SER A 33 -4.74 -2.87 4.32
N SER A 34 -5.42 -3.44 5.33
CA SER A 34 -4.82 -4.32 6.34
C SER A 34 -4.23 -5.55 5.63
N TYR A 35 -2.92 -5.75 5.73
CA TYR A 35 -2.18 -6.86 5.06
C TYR A 35 -2.04 -6.73 3.53
N ALA A 36 -2.07 -5.52 2.98
CA ALA A 36 -1.83 -5.28 1.56
C ALA A 36 -0.54 -5.94 1.06
N GLN A 37 -0.68 -6.87 0.10
CA GLN A 37 0.42 -7.46 -0.65
C GLN A 37 0.44 -6.89 -2.06
N PHE A 38 1.61 -6.41 -2.48
CA PHE A 38 1.85 -5.84 -3.81
C PHE A 38 2.74 -6.81 -4.61
N PRO A 39 2.17 -7.78 -5.34
CA PRO A 39 2.93 -8.65 -6.21
C PRO A 39 3.37 -7.91 -7.48
N CYS A 40 4.53 -8.27 -8.03
CA CYS A 40 4.98 -7.72 -9.30
C CYS A 40 4.16 -8.29 -10.47
N GLY A 41 3.55 -7.40 -11.26
CA GLY A 41 2.83 -7.78 -12.49
C GLY A 41 3.72 -7.94 -13.72
N SER A 42 5.05 -7.81 -13.59
CA SER A 42 5.98 -7.92 -14.72
C SER A 42 6.22 -9.38 -15.10
N ILE A 43 6.22 -9.68 -16.40
CA ILE A 43 6.40 -11.04 -16.92
C ILE A 43 7.72 -11.63 -16.39
N GLY A 44 7.63 -12.80 -15.74
CA GLY A 44 8.79 -13.49 -15.17
C GLY A 44 9.25 -13.00 -13.79
N CYS A 45 8.57 -12.03 -13.17
CA CYS A 45 8.89 -11.57 -11.82
C CYS A 45 7.92 -12.13 -10.77
N SER A 46 8.44 -12.90 -9.82
CA SER A 46 7.65 -13.53 -8.74
C SER A 46 7.69 -12.77 -7.41
N ARG A 47 8.29 -11.56 -7.38
CA ARG A 47 8.50 -10.80 -6.14
C ARG A 47 7.20 -10.19 -5.61
N LYS A 48 7.09 -10.12 -4.27
CA LYS A 48 5.96 -9.55 -3.54
C LYS A 48 6.44 -8.61 -2.44
N TYR A 49 5.68 -7.55 -2.16
CA TYR A 49 6.04 -6.53 -1.18
C TYR A 49 4.88 -6.24 -0.22
N SER A 50 5.20 -5.89 1.03
CA SER A 50 4.22 -5.48 2.05
C SER A 50 4.00 -3.97 2.12
N LYS A 51 4.82 -3.17 1.41
CA LYS A 51 4.73 -1.71 1.34
C LYS A 51 4.72 -1.25 -0.12
N PHE A 52 3.81 -0.33 -0.45
CA PHE A 52 3.73 0.22 -1.80
C PHE A 52 4.99 0.98 -2.23
N SER A 53 5.68 1.65 -1.29
CA SER A 53 6.95 2.33 -1.56
C SER A 53 8.07 1.37 -1.97
N SER A 54 8.15 0.20 -1.32
CA SER A 54 9.10 -0.86 -1.66
C SER A 54 8.78 -1.49 -3.03
N TYR A 55 7.49 -1.70 -3.32
CA TYR A 55 7.02 -2.14 -4.63
C TYR A 55 7.37 -1.13 -5.74
N ARG A 56 7.10 0.17 -5.52
CA ARG A 56 7.48 1.28 -6.42
C ARG A 56 8.98 1.32 -6.69
N ALA A 57 9.78 1.16 -5.65
CA ALA A 57 11.24 1.11 -5.78
C ALA A 57 11.67 -0.08 -6.63
N HIS A 58 11.09 -1.26 -6.42
CA HIS A 58 11.34 -2.46 -7.23
C HIS A 58 10.98 -2.25 -8.70
N LEU A 59 9.79 -1.77 -9.02
CA LEU A 59 9.40 -1.51 -10.41
C LEU A 59 10.32 -0.51 -11.11
N SER A 60 10.70 0.55 -10.41
CA SER A 60 11.62 1.57 -10.93
C SER A 60 13.01 0.99 -11.22
N ARG A 61 13.50 0.12 -10.34
CA ARG A 61 14.83 -0.51 -10.43
C ARG A 61 14.89 -1.62 -11.47
N ASP A 62 13.88 -2.49 -11.48
CA ASP A 62 13.94 -3.79 -12.15
C ASP A 62 13.06 -3.87 -13.42
N HIS A 63 12.07 -2.97 -13.60
CA HIS A 63 11.04 -3.11 -14.64
C HIS A 63 10.67 -1.84 -15.44
N ARG A 64 11.36 -0.71 -15.24
CA ARG A 64 11.10 0.51 -16.03
C ARG A 64 11.62 0.33 -17.47
N LYS A 65 10.71 -0.01 -18.41
CA LYS A 65 10.93 0.11 -19.86
C LYS A 65 11.20 1.58 -20.20
N LEU A 66 12.29 1.84 -20.92
CA LEU A 66 12.62 3.15 -21.47
C LEU A 66 11.76 3.42 -22.71
N PRO A 67 11.40 4.67 -23.01
CA PRO A 67 11.12 5.08 -24.39
C PRO A 67 12.38 4.80 -25.22
N ILE A 68 12.23 3.95 -26.24
CA ILE A 68 13.27 3.65 -27.22
C ILE A 68 13.25 4.82 -28.19
N ASP A 69 13.94 5.91 -27.87
CA ASP A 69 14.19 7.02 -28.80
C ASP A 69 15.41 7.80 -28.31
N TYR A 70 16.62 7.22 -28.43
CA TYR A 70 17.85 8.04 -28.54
C TYR A 70 19.15 7.33 -28.95
N TYR A 71 19.14 6.06 -29.37
CA TYR A 71 20.32 5.46 -30.00
C TYR A 71 19.90 4.53 -31.12
N PRO A 72 20.03 4.95 -32.39
CA PRO A 72 19.96 4.03 -33.51
C PRO A 72 21.23 3.15 -33.48
N ALA A 73 21.03 1.87 -33.77
CA ALA A 73 22.05 0.84 -34.00
C ALA A 73 22.91 0.38 -32.81
N VAL A 74 23.14 -0.92 -32.77
CA VAL A 74 23.91 -1.68 -31.79
C VAL A 74 25.33 -1.10 -31.63
N ILE A 75 25.64 -0.52 -30.46
CA ILE A 75 26.99 -0.03 -30.12
C ILE A 75 27.74 -1.11 -29.36
N SER A 76 28.86 -1.62 -29.89
CA SER A 76 29.84 -2.38 -29.09
C SER A 76 30.71 -1.40 -28.29
N LEU A 77 30.86 -1.65 -26.99
CA LEU A 77 31.72 -0.84 -26.12
C LEU A 77 33.12 -1.44 -26.07
N LYS A 78 34.18 -0.63 -26.02
CA LYS A 78 35.56 -1.11 -25.88
C LYS A 78 36.29 -0.51 -24.68
N CYS A 79 37.26 -1.26 -24.16
CA CYS A 79 38.21 -0.71 -23.18
C CYS A 79 39.06 0.39 -23.84
N ALA A 80 39.38 1.44 -23.09
CA ALA A 80 40.21 2.56 -23.57
C ALA A 80 41.67 2.49 -23.06
N THR A 81 42.04 1.43 -22.35
CA THR A 81 43.42 1.22 -21.89
C THR A 81 44.27 0.75 -23.07
N GLU A 82 45.44 1.36 -23.29
CA GLU A 82 46.28 1.18 -24.49
C GLU A 82 46.68 -0.29 -24.75
N THR A 83 46.76 -1.12 -23.71
CA THR A 83 47.14 -2.53 -23.79
C THR A 83 45.96 -3.50 -23.75
N CYS A 84 44.71 -3.00 -23.72
CA CYS A 84 43.52 -3.84 -23.57
C CYS A 84 42.57 -3.76 -24.77
N GLN A 85 42.41 -4.88 -25.49
CA GLN A 85 41.51 -4.99 -26.64
C GLN A 85 40.13 -5.57 -26.29
N GLN A 86 39.74 -5.58 -25.00
CA GLN A 86 38.49 -6.22 -24.58
C GLN A 86 37.25 -5.44 -25.05
N LYS A 87 36.40 -6.11 -25.83
CA LYS A 87 35.07 -5.64 -26.23
C LYS A 87 34.01 -6.04 -25.20
N CYS A 88 33.09 -5.13 -24.93
CA CYS A 88 32.04 -5.23 -23.94
C CYS A 88 30.68 -5.07 -24.64
N ARG A 89 29.76 -6.00 -24.36
CA ARG A 89 28.43 -6.04 -24.99
C ARG A 89 27.46 -5.07 -24.33
N ASP A 90 27.75 -4.68 -23.10
CA ASP A 90 26.91 -3.80 -22.30
C ASP A 90 27.74 -2.99 -21.31
N LYS A 91 27.07 -2.06 -20.64
CA LYS A 91 27.67 -1.18 -19.64
C LYS A 91 28.13 -1.93 -18.39
N SER A 92 27.41 -2.96 -17.97
CA SER A 92 27.74 -3.74 -16.78
C SER A 92 29.06 -4.51 -16.97
N SER A 93 29.26 -5.08 -18.16
CA SER A 93 30.51 -5.74 -18.54
C SER A 93 31.69 -4.76 -18.62
N LEU A 94 31.50 -3.56 -19.18
CA LEU A 94 32.57 -2.54 -19.22
C LEU A 94 32.97 -2.08 -17.81
N ILE A 95 32.03 -1.77 -16.92
CA ILE A 95 32.33 -1.32 -15.55
C ILE A 95 33.01 -2.45 -14.74
N SER A 96 32.55 -3.69 -14.90
CA SER A 96 33.16 -4.86 -14.25
C SER A 96 34.60 -5.07 -14.75
N HIS A 97 34.82 -4.93 -16.06
CA HIS A 97 36.12 -5.02 -16.69
C HIS A 97 37.09 -3.91 -16.21
N LEU A 98 36.67 -2.65 -16.16
CA LEU A 98 37.49 -1.55 -15.66
C LEU A 98 37.90 -1.74 -14.18
N LYS A 99 37.06 -2.37 -13.36
CA LYS A 99 37.42 -2.74 -11.98
C LYS A 99 38.54 -3.78 -11.92
N LYS A 100 38.71 -4.62 -12.96
CA LYS A 100 39.83 -5.58 -13.03
C LYS A 100 41.16 -4.88 -13.27
N HIS A 101 41.19 -3.86 -14.14
CA HIS A 101 42.38 -3.04 -14.35
C HIS A 101 42.82 -2.32 -13.06
N ILE A 102 41.88 -1.83 -12.27
CA ILE A 102 42.17 -1.19 -10.97
C ILE A 102 42.77 -2.20 -9.97
N ASN A 103 42.34 -3.46 -10.00
CA ASN A 103 42.95 -4.50 -9.16
C ASN A 103 44.38 -4.86 -9.61
N GLN A 104 44.72 -4.62 -10.88
CA GLN A 104 46.06 -4.82 -11.43
C GLN A 104 46.94 -3.55 -11.26
N SER A 105 46.59 -2.69 -10.30
CA SER A 105 47.27 -1.43 -9.99
C SER A 105 47.35 -0.43 -11.15
N GLN A 106 46.45 -0.53 -12.13
CA GLN A 106 46.38 0.42 -13.24
C GLN A 106 45.40 1.55 -12.93
N ARG A 107 45.83 2.77 -13.23
CA ARG A 107 44.98 3.96 -13.08
C ARG A 107 44.00 4.03 -14.25
N VAL A 108 42.71 3.93 -13.94
CA VAL A 108 41.64 3.89 -14.95
C VAL A 108 40.87 5.22 -14.98
N SER A 109 40.74 5.80 -16.17
CA SER A 109 39.90 6.97 -16.42
C SER A 109 38.43 6.58 -16.47
N TYR A 110 37.56 7.44 -15.94
CA TYR A 110 36.14 7.14 -15.87
C TYR A 110 35.48 7.15 -17.28
N PRO A 111 34.60 6.18 -17.60
CA PRO A 111 34.17 5.94 -18.98
C PRO A 111 33.06 6.87 -19.48
N PHE A 112 32.49 7.72 -18.63
CA PHE A 112 31.39 8.62 -18.98
C PHE A 112 31.86 10.02 -19.36
N ASP A 113 31.17 10.60 -20.34
CA ASP A 113 31.35 11.96 -20.79
C ASP A 113 31.06 12.96 -19.67
N LYS A 114 31.78 14.08 -19.68
CA LYS A 114 31.81 15.11 -18.61
C LYS A 114 32.40 14.65 -17.25
N CYS A 115 32.92 13.43 -17.11
CA CYS A 115 33.65 12.99 -15.92
C CYS A 115 35.16 12.91 -16.18
N ARG A 116 35.95 13.75 -15.49
CA ARG A 116 37.42 13.84 -15.63
C ARG A 116 38.21 13.05 -14.60
N TYR A 117 37.53 12.35 -13.69
CA TYR A 117 38.17 11.61 -12.61
C TYR A 117 38.82 10.32 -13.12
N SER A 118 39.96 9.97 -12.52
CA SER A 118 40.67 8.71 -12.71
C SER A 118 40.98 8.10 -11.35
N PHE A 119 40.92 6.78 -11.27
CA PHE A 119 41.05 6.06 -10.00
C PHE A 119 42.04 4.90 -10.14
N ASP A 120 42.83 4.72 -9.10
CA ASP A 120 43.79 3.62 -8.87
C ASP A 120 43.32 2.69 -7.74
N LYS A 121 42.27 3.07 -7.00
CA LYS A 121 41.66 2.28 -5.91
C LYS A 121 40.20 1.90 -6.22
N LYS A 122 39.88 0.60 -6.06
CA LYS A 122 38.54 0.04 -6.36
C LYS A 122 37.42 0.61 -5.49
N SER A 123 37.72 0.90 -4.23
CA SER A 123 36.78 1.50 -3.26
C SER A 123 36.39 2.93 -3.68
N SER A 124 37.35 3.74 -4.10
CA SER A 124 37.14 5.09 -4.63
C SER A 124 36.33 5.07 -5.93
N PHE A 125 36.67 4.17 -6.84
CA PHE A 125 35.93 3.98 -8.10
C PHE A 125 34.46 3.60 -7.87
N SER A 126 34.21 2.64 -6.97
CA SER A 126 32.86 2.17 -6.66
C SER A 126 32.03 3.22 -5.90
N SER A 127 32.66 3.96 -4.99
CA SER A 127 32.01 5.04 -4.24
C SER A 127 31.64 6.22 -5.14
N HIS A 128 32.52 6.60 -6.07
CA HIS A 128 32.23 7.65 -7.05
C HIS A 128 31.09 7.25 -7.99
N LEU A 129 31.10 6.01 -8.48
CA LEU A 129 30.02 5.43 -9.28
C LEU A 129 28.68 5.48 -8.53
N SER A 130 28.67 5.12 -7.24
CA SER A 130 27.45 5.16 -6.43
C SER A 130 26.97 6.57 -6.10
N ARG A 131 27.86 7.57 -5.97
CA ARG A 131 27.48 8.92 -5.49
C ARG A 131 27.17 9.90 -6.61
N LYS A 132 27.99 9.91 -7.67
CA LYS A 132 27.87 10.87 -8.78
C LYS A 132 27.20 10.28 -10.01
N HIS A 133 27.15 8.96 -10.09
CA HIS A 133 26.59 8.26 -11.23
C HIS A 133 25.63 7.14 -10.81
N SER A 134 25.05 7.19 -9.60
CA SER A 134 24.11 6.17 -9.10
C SER A 134 22.97 5.93 -10.09
N TYR A 135 22.53 7.01 -10.74
CA TYR A 135 21.57 7.01 -11.84
C TYR A 135 22.29 7.14 -13.19
N THR A 136 23.09 6.13 -13.52
CA THR A 136 23.92 6.06 -14.72
C THR A 136 23.16 6.13 -16.07
N LYS A 137 21.84 6.37 -16.12
CA LYS A 137 21.05 6.47 -17.37
C LYS A 137 21.16 7.82 -18.10
N HIS A 138 21.76 8.85 -17.48
CA HIS A 138 21.94 10.18 -18.08
C HIS A 138 23.39 10.51 -18.44
N CYS A 139 24.32 9.54 -18.35
CA CYS A 139 25.73 9.76 -18.64
C CYS A 139 26.07 9.09 -19.97
N LEU A 140 26.40 9.90 -20.98
CA LEU A 140 26.90 9.44 -22.28
C LEU A 140 28.29 8.81 -22.07
N PHE A 141 28.70 7.83 -22.89
CA PHE A 141 30.07 7.31 -22.84
C PHE A 141 31.04 8.25 -23.57
N LYS A 142 32.29 8.34 -23.11
CA LYS A 142 33.35 9.02 -23.88
C LYS A 142 33.51 8.30 -25.22
N LYS A 143 33.71 9.06 -26.30
CA LYS A 143 33.88 8.53 -27.67
C LYS A 143 34.93 7.42 -27.78
N VAL A 144 35.98 7.45 -26.95
CA VAL A 144 37.03 6.42 -26.90
C VAL A 144 36.50 5.02 -26.58
N HIS A 145 35.37 4.92 -25.87
CA HIS A 145 34.73 3.66 -25.49
C HIS A 145 33.67 3.17 -26.47
N ILE A 146 33.39 3.91 -27.56
CA ILE A 146 32.32 3.62 -28.54
C ILE A 146 32.97 3.11 -29.82
N GLU A 147 32.56 1.93 -30.29
CA GLU A 147 32.95 1.37 -31.59
C GLU A 147 31.73 1.43 -32.53
N LYS A 148 31.84 2.13 -33.67
CA LYS A 148 30.77 2.18 -34.68
C LYS A 148 30.81 0.90 -35.52
N LEU A 149 29.67 0.21 -35.65
CA LEU A 149 29.47 -0.77 -36.72
C LEU A 149 29.07 -0.02 -37.99
N ASN A 150 29.84 -0.17 -39.07
CA ASN A 150 29.41 0.28 -40.38
C ASN A 150 28.28 -0.64 -40.86
N THR A 151 27.05 -0.14 -40.90
CA THR A 151 25.97 -0.72 -41.68
C THR A 151 25.56 0.28 -42.74
N ASN A 152 25.60 -0.20 -43.99
CA ASN A 152 25.45 0.54 -45.21
C ASN A 152 24.19 1.40 -45.26
N GLU A 153 24.32 2.49 -46.00
CA GLU A 153 23.33 3.51 -46.29
C GLU A 153 21.98 2.93 -46.73
N SER A 154 20.91 3.42 -46.13
CA SER A 154 19.58 3.39 -46.72
C SER A 154 18.87 4.67 -46.27
N THR A 155 18.94 5.65 -47.14
CA THR A 155 18.15 6.88 -47.13
C THR A 155 16.67 6.54 -47.05
N VAL A 156 15.98 6.99 -45.99
CA VAL A 156 14.52 7.09 -45.99
C VAL A 156 14.15 8.50 -45.54
N ASN A 157 13.51 9.19 -46.48
CA ASN A 157 13.00 10.54 -46.38
C ASN A 157 12.10 10.73 -45.16
N ASN A 158 12.32 11.86 -44.47
CA ASN A 158 11.30 12.51 -43.66
C ASN A 158 10.20 13.00 -44.61
N ASN A 159 8.96 12.60 -44.35
CA ASN A 159 7.73 13.37 -44.49
C ASN A 159 6.55 12.39 -44.42
N ASP A 160 5.94 12.25 -43.24
CA ASP A 160 4.50 12.49 -43.10
C ASP A 160 4.11 12.44 -41.62
N ALA A 161 3.64 13.59 -41.14
CA ALA A 161 2.98 13.72 -39.87
C ALA A 161 1.56 13.17 -40.02
N SER A 162 1.39 11.86 -39.81
CA SER A 162 0.07 11.29 -39.57
C SER A 162 -0.23 11.38 -38.07
N GLU A 163 -1.30 12.10 -37.73
CA GLU A 163 -1.90 12.16 -36.42
C GLU A 163 -2.19 10.76 -35.89
N THR A 164 -1.25 10.18 -35.14
CA THR A 164 -1.54 9.02 -34.30
C THR A 164 -2.37 9.49 -33.13
N GLU A 165 -3.68 9.25 -33.21
CA GLU A 165 -4.57 9.25 -32.05
C GLU A 165 -3.91 8.46 -30.91
N VAL A 166 -3.43 9.18 -29.90
CA VAL A 166 -2.93 8.60 -28.66
C VAL A 166 -4.15 8.06 -27.93
N ASN A 167 -4.51 6.82 -28.23
CA ASN A 167 -5.53 6.08 -27.49
C ASN A 167 -4.95 5.80 -26.09
N SER A 168 -5.08 6.78 -25.18
CA SER A 168 -4.69 6.64 -23.78
C SER A 168 -5.64 5.62 -23.16
N GLU A 169 -5.15 4.40 -22.95
CA GLU A 169 -5.75 3.45 -22.03
C GLU A 169 -5.76 4.11 -20.62
N HIS A 170 -6.83 4.84 -20.30
CA HIS A 170 -7.04 5.44 -18.98
C HIS A 170 -7.49 4.36 -18.00
N LEU A 171 -7.00 4.42 -16.75
CA LEU A 171 -7.65 3.66 -15.69
C LEU A 171 -9.05 4.22 -15.49
N ASN A 172 -10.05 3.39 -15.71
CA ASN A 172 -11.42 3.69 -15.32
C ASN A 172 -11.51 3.44 -13.80
N VAL A 173 -11.06 4.41 -13.00
CA VAL A 173 -11.18 4.35 -11.53
C VAL A 173 -12.58 4.82 -11.18
N SER A 174 -13.35 3.99 -10.48
CA SER A 174 -14.69 4.38 -10.03
C SER A 174 -14.61 5.39 -8.88
N LEU A 175 -15.60 6.28 -8.80
CA LEU A 175 -15.77 7.17 -7.64
C LEU A 175 -15.88 6.37 -6.33
N GLU A 176 -16.49 5.19 -6.36
CA GLU A 176 -16.63 4.32 -5.19
C GLU A 176 -15.28 3.83 -4.65
N ASP A 177 -14.35 3.44 -5.53
CA ASP A 177 -13.01 2.98 -5.13
C ASP A 177 -12.19 4.12 -4.51
N MET A 178 -12.35 5.34 -5.05
CA MET A 178 -11.75 6.54 -4.49
C MET A 178 -12.32 6.84 -3.11
N ASN A 179 -13.65 6.82 -2.94
CA ASN A 179 -14.30 7.05 -1.65
C ASN A 179 -13.82 6.03 -0.62
N LYS A 180 -13.73 4.74 -0.99
CA LYS A 180 -13.20 3.69 -0.11
C LYS A 180 -11.74 3.96 0.28
N ALA A 181 -10.89 4.38 -0.65
CA ALA A 181 -9.49 4.67 -0.37
C ALA A 181 -9.33 5.84 0.62
N VAL A 182 -10.08 6.92 0.43
CA VAL A 182 -10.08 8.09 1.33
C VAL A 182 -10.67 7.73 2.68
N ALA A 183 -11.79 6.98 2.71
CA ALA A 183 -12.40 6.49 3.92
C ALA A 183 -11.43 5.62 4.75
N LEU A 184 -10.68 4.71 4.12
CA LEU A 184 -9.64 3.91 4.79
C LEU A 184 -8.49 4.78 5.32
N PHE A 185 -8.11 5.85 4.61
CA PHE A 185 -7.14 6.81 5.09
C PHE A 185 -7.63 7.50 6.37
N CYS A 186 -8.84 8.05 6.37
CA CYS A 186 -9.46 8.68 7.54
C CYS A 186 -9.61 7.69 8.70
N LEU A 187 -10.13 6.48 8.43
CA LEU A 187 -10.30 5.45 9.44
C LEU A 187 -8.96 5.07 10.08
N LYS A 188 -7.87 5.04 9.31
CA LYS A 188 -6.52 4.77 9.83
C LYS A 188 -6.02 5.89 10.74
N LEU A 189 -6.29 7.17 10.42
CA LEU A 189 -5.96 8.28 11.30
C LEU A 189 -6.67 8.16 12.66
N ILE A 190 -7.97 7.85 12.62
CA ILE A 190 -8.81 7.74 13.82
C ILE A 190 -8.44 6.51 14.64
N SER A 191 -8.41 5.32 14.02
CA SER A 191 -8.29 4.05 14.74
C SER A 191 -6.86 3.70 15.15
N LYS A 192 -5.87 4.03 14.31
CA LYS A 192 -4.47 3.60 14.51
C LYS A 192 -3.58 4.69 15.07
N PHE A 193 -3.83 5.93 14.68
CA PHE A 193 -3.04 7.08 15.13
C PHE A 193 -3.76 7.89 16.20
N HIS A 194 -5.00 7.51 16.57
CA HIS A 194 -5.81 8.15 17.60
C HIS A 194 -5.94 9.67 17.40
N VAL A 195 -5.95 10.10 16.14
CA VAL A 195 -6.18 11.50 15.78
C VAL A 195 -7.63 11.83 16.09
N SER A 196 -7.87 12.94 16.79
CA SER A 196 -9.23 13.36 17.13
C SER A 196 -10.05 13.64 15.86
N ALA A 197 -11.36 13.46 15.94
CA ALA A 197 -12.26 13.71 14.81
C ALA A 197 -12.10 15.13 14.25
N THR A 198 -12.00 16.14 15.13
CA THR A 198 -11.76 17.54 14.76
C THR A 198 -10.45 17.77 14.02
N VAL A 199 -9.37 17.07 14.38
CA VAL A 199 -8.09 17.19 13.66
C VAL A 199 -8.17 16.47 12.31
N VAL A 200 -8.91 15.37 12.21
CA VAL A 200 -9.15 14.72 10.92
C VAL A 200 -9.97 15.62 10.00
N ASP A 201 -11.01 16.30 10.50
CA ASP A 201 -11.76 17.31 9.76
C ASP A 201 -10.82 18.40 9.21
N LEU A 202 -10.00 18.99 10.08
CA LEU A 202 -9.01 20.00 9.68
C LEU A 202 -8.05 19.49 8.60
N ILE A 203 -7.51 18.27 8.75
CA ILE A 203 -6.62 17.67 7.75
C ILE A 203 -7.31 17.56 6.39
N ILE A 204 -8.57 17.14 6.36
CA ILE A 204 -9.34 16.98 5.13
C ILE A 204 -9.64 18.33 4.50
N ASP A 205 -10.05 19.32 5.28
CA ASP A 205 -10.31 20.68 4.82
C ASP A 205 -9.06 21.33 4.21
N GLU A 206 -7.90 21.15 4.84
CA GLU A 206 -6.62 21.65 4.33
C GLU A 206 -6.19 20.92 3.04
N ILE A 207 -6.36 19.60 2.96
CA ILE A 207 -6.08 18.84 1.73
C ILE A 207 -6.97 19.31 0.58
N CYS A 208 -8.26 19.51 0.83
CA CYS A 208 -9.20 20.04 -0.16
C CYS A 208 -8.82 21.44 -0.61
N SER A 209 -8.43 22.31 0.32
CA SER A 209 -8.02 23.69 0.04
C SER A 209 -6.74 23.74 -0.79
N LEU A 210 -5.73 22.94 -0.42
CA LEU A 210 -4.49 22.81 -1.21
C LEU A 210 -4.75 22.23 -2.60
N GLN A 211 -5.69 21.30 -2.74
CA GLN A 211 -6.05 20.73 -4.03
C GLN A 211 -6.72 21.77 -4.94
N LYS A 212 -7.64 22.60 -4.39
CA LYS A 212 -8.24 23.72 -5.13
C LYS A 212 -7.16 24.69 -5.63
N LEU A 213 -6.24 25.10 -4.76
CA LEU A 213 -5.13 25.99 -5.12
C LEU A 213 -4.21 25.37 -6.17
N ASN A 214 -3.93 24.07 -6.07
CA ASN A 214 -3.13 23.35 -7.05
C ASN A 214 -3.84 23.31 -8.42
N GLN A 215 -5.16 23.09 -8.46
CA GLN A 215 -5.94 23.13 -9.70
C GLN A 215 -5.92 24.51 -10.35
N GLU A 216 -6.07 25.58 -9.55
CA GLU A 216 -5.95 26.96 -10.06
C GLU A 216 -4.58 27.23 -10.66
N ASN A 217 -3.50 26.77 -10.01
CA ASN A 217 -2.15 26.91 -10.52
C ASN A 217 -1.92 26.09 -11.81
N MET A 218 -2.41 24.86 -11.86
CA MET A 218 -2.36 24.01 -13.06
C MET A 218 -3.13 24.66 -14.21
N LEU A 219 -4.30 25.22 -13.95
CA LEU A 219 -5.09 25.95 -14.93
C LEU A 219 -4.33 27.18 -15.43
N ARG A 220 -3.70 27.97 -14.56
CA ARG A 220 -2.83 29.08 -14.96
C ARG A 220 -1.73 28.61 -15.91
N ILE A 221 -1.03 27.53 -15.59
CA ILE A 221 0.02 26.97 -16.46
C ILE A 221 -0.56 26.56 -17.81
N ILE A 222 -1.69 25.86 -17.82
CA ILE A 222 -2.37 25.43 -19.05
C ILE A 222 -2.73 26.63 -19.92
N ILE A 223 -3.35 27.66 -19.34
CA ILE A 223 -3.73 28.88 -20.06
C ILE A 223 -2.51 29.60 -20.65
N THR A 224 -1.37 29.65 -19.94
CA THR A 224 -0.14 30.27 -20.47
C THR A 224 0.42 29.56 -21.70
N LYS A 225 -0.01 28.33 -21.98
CA LYS A 225 0.37 27.56 -23.18
C LYS A 225 -0.57 27.79 -24.36
N PHE A 226 -1.72 28.44 -24.15
CA PHE A 226 -2.59 28.88 -25.24
C PHE A 226 -2.17 30.27 -25.72
N ASP A 227 -2.38 30.57 -27.01
CA ASP A 227 -2.08 31.87 -27.57
C ASP A 227 -2.91 32.97 -26.92
N LYS A 228 -2.25 34.10 -26.62
CA LYS A 228 -2.86 35.30 -26.05
C LYS A 228 -3.90 35.86 -27.03
N GLY A 229 -5.16 35.47 -26.85
CA GLY A 229 -6.29 35.89 -27.69
C GLY A 229 -7.41 34.86 -27.81
N ILE A 230 -7.15 33.59 -27.48
CA ILE A 230 -8.12 32.50 -27.66
C ILE A 230 -8.96 32.24 -26.40
N VAL A 231 -8.45 32.58 -25.21
CA VAL A 231 -9.05 32.15 -23.93
C VAL A 231 -9.73 33.31 -23.20
N SER A 232 -11.07 33.33 -23.20
CA SER A 232 -11.88 34.26 -22.40
C SER A 232 -11.87 33.89 -20.91
N ASP A 233 -12.15 34.86 -20.02
CA ASP A 233 -12.28 34.59 -18.59
C ASP A 233 -13.47 33.66 -18.25
N THR A 234 -14.51 33.67 -19.08
CA THR A 234 -15.63 32.72 -18.98
C THR A 234 -15.16 31.28 -19.18
N PHE A 235 -14.36 31.01 -20.21
CA PHE A 235 -13.82 29.67 -20.46
C PHE A 235 -12.91 29.18 -19.33
N LYS A 236 -12.13 30.08 -18.71
CA LYS A 236 -11.29 29.73 -17.55
C LYS A 236 -12.13 29.26 -16.37
N ASN A 237 -13.21 29.98 -16.05
CA ASN A 237 -14.09 29.64 -14.95
C ASN A 237 -14.85 28.33 -15.23
N ASP A 238 -15.35 28.14 -16.44
CA ASP A 238 -16.05 26.90 -16.83
C ASP A 238 -15.12 25.69 -16.78
N LEU A 239 -13.87 25.84 -17.23
CA LEU A 239 -12.87 24.79 -17.16
C LEU A 239 -12.47 24.50 -15.71
N LEU A 240 -12.31 25.52 -14.86
CA LEU A 240 -12.01 25.34 -13.44
C LEU A 240 -13.13 24.59 -12.72
N LEU A 241 -14.38 25.00 -12.94
CA LEU A 241 -15.55 24.35 -12.36
C LEU A 241 -15.67 22.90 -12.82
N SER A 242 -15.37 22.63 -14.09
CA SER A 242 -15.35 21.27 -14.63
C SER A 242 -14.26 20.42 -13.97
N LEU A 243 -13.05 20.94 -13.83
CA LEU A 243 -11.94 20.25 -13.14
C LEU A 243 -12.24 19.99 -11.67
N GLN A 244 -12.82 20.97 -10.97
CA GLN A 244 -13.24 20.82 -9.57
C GLN A 244 -14.36 19.80 -9.43
N ARG A 245 -15.33 19.84 -10.35
CA ARG A 245 -16.45 18.91 -10.37
C ARG A 245 -15.99 17.48 -10.62
N GLU A 246 -15.00 17.25 -11.48
CA GLU A 246 -14.47 15.91 -11.78
C GLU A 246 -13.38 15.44 -10.80
N ASP A 247 -12.99 16.26 -9.83
CA ASP A 247 -11.98 15.87 -8.85
C ASP A 247 -12.59 15.00 -7.75
N PHE A 248 -12.21 13.71 -7.75
CA PHE A 248 -12.71 12.74 -6.79
C PHE A 248 -12.50 13.12 -5.33
N LEU A 249 -11.37 13.77 -4.98
CA LEU A 249 -11.11 14.19 -3.59
C LEU A 249 -12.06 15.31 -3.19
N LEU A 250 -12.25 16.30 -4.07
CA LEU A 250 -13.20 17.38 -3.81
C LEU A 250 -14.63 16.82 -3.73
N GLN A 251 -15.06 16.00 -4.70
CA GLN A 251 -16.38 15.37 -4.67
C GLN A 251 -16.66 14.60 -3.35
N CYS A 252 -15.67 13.88 -2.82
CA CYS A 252 -15.87 13.06 -1.63
C CYS A 252 -15.75 13.85 -0.31
N CYS A 253 -14.93 14.89 -0.28
CA CYS A 253 -14.53 15.58 0.96
C CYS A 253 -14.97 17.04 1.06
N SER A 254 -15.39 17.70 -0.02
CA SER A 254 -15.87 19.08 0.03
C SER A 254 -17.32 19.18 0.53
N ASP A 255 -17.89 20.38 0.45
CA ASP A 255 -19.29 20.64 0.79
C ASP A 255 -20.22 19.62 0.08
N LYS A 256 -21.03 18.91 0.88
CA LYS A 256 -21.92 17.79 0.48
C LYS A 256 -21.26 16.45 0.15
N GLY A 257 -19.95 16.33 0.30
CA GLY A 257 -19.23 15.06 0.12
C GLY A 257 -19.56 14.04 1.22
N GLN A 258 -19.55 12.74 0.88
CA GLN A 258 -19.87 11.63 1.80
C GLN A 258 -18.86 11.45 2.95
N LEU A 259 -17.71 12.12 2.90
CA LEU A 259 -16.63 12.02 3.89
C LEU A 259 -16.25 13.38 4.52
N SER A 260 -17.05 14.42 4.28
CA SER A 260 -16.76 15.80 4.67
C SER A 260 -16.82 16.07 6.18
N SER A 261 -17.56 15.26 6.95
CA SER A 261 -17.67 15.42 8.41
C SER A 261 -17.53 14.09 9.15
N ASP A 262 -17.23 14.15 10.46
CA ASP A 262 -17.13 12.96 11.32
C ASP A 262 -18.38 12.08 11.25
N TYR A 263 -19.56 12.70 11.28
CA TYR A 263 -20.84 12.00 11.16
C TYR A 263 -20.95 11.23 9.85
N LEU A 264 -20.67 11.90 8.72
CA LEU A 264 -20.76 11.30 7.39
C LEU A 264 -19.72 10.20 7.20
N ARG A 265 -18.49 10.40 7.69
CA ARG A 265 -17.44 9.37 7.69
C ARG A 265 -17.86 8.13 8.47
N LYS A 266 -18.41 8.30 9.69
CA LYS A 266 -18.90 7.17 10.49
C LYS A 266 -20.04 6.43 9.78
N SER A 267 -20.98 7.15 9.18
CA SER A 267 -22.05 6.54 8.37
C SER A 267 -21.50 5.75 7.18
N PHE A 268 -20.51 6.31 6.48
CA PHE A 268 -19.82 5.63 5.39
C PHE A 268 -19.09 4.36 5.88
N PHE A 269 -18.39 4.42 7.03
CA PHE A 269 -17.71 3.24 7.59
C PHE A 269 -18.71 2.13 7.93
N LYS A 270 -19.85 2.49 8.54
CA LYS A 270 -20.89 1.52 8.89
C LYS A 270 -21.45 0.82 7.65
N THR A 271 -21.70 1.57 6.58
CA THR A 271 -22.29 1.04 5.35
C THR A 271 -21.30 0.27 4.47
N GLN A 272 -20.01 0.66 4.45
CA GLN A 272 -19.04 0.13 3.49
C GLN A 272 -18.06 -0.90 4.07
N PHE A 273 -17.81 -0.93 5.39
CA PHE A 273 -16.76 -1.76 6.00
C PHE A 273 -17.28 -2.90 6.90
N GLN A 274 -18.45 -3.46 6.60
CA GLN A 274 -19.03 -4.62 7.31
C GLN A 274 -19.02 -4.44 8.84
N TYR A 275 -19.48 -3.27 9.27
CA TYR A 275 -19.52 -2.88 10.67
C TYR A 275 -20.56 -3.71 11.43
N VAL A 276 -20.17 -4.19 12.61
CA VAL A 276 -21.05 -4.90 13.54
C VAL A 276 -21.40 -3.95 14.67
N GLU A 277 -22.70 -3.66 14.83
CA GLU A 277 -23.18 -2.71 15.82
C GLU A 277 -23.23 -3.34 17.22
N PRO A 278 -22.70 -2.67 18.26
CA PRO A 278 -22.85 -3.15 19.63
C PRO A 278 -24.30 -3.06 20.10
N ILE A 279 -24.73 -4.08 20.85
CA ILE A 279 -26.04 -4.19 21.48
C ILE A 279 -25.91 -3.82 22.95
N ALA A 280 -26.78 -2.95 23.44
CA ALA A 280 -26.88 -2.63 24.87
C ALA A 280 -27.78 -3.66 25.57
N ILE A 281 -27.25 -4.33 26.59
CA ILE A 281 -27.95 -5.36 27.36
C ILE A 281 -28.11 -4.88 28.80
N SER A 282 -29.33 -4.94 29.32
CA SER A 282 -29.64 -4.53 30.70
C SER A 282 -29.29 -5.63 31.70
N LEU A 283 -28.65 -5.25 32.80
CA LEU A 283 -28.36 -6.10 33.95
C LEU A 283 -29.38 -5.92 35.08
N GLY A 284 -30.30 -4.97 34.94
CA GLY A 284 -31.21 -4.54 36.00
C GLY A 284 -30.89 -3.13 36.51
N GLN A 285 -31.30 -2.81 37.73
CA GLN A 285 -31.19 -1.45 38.29
C GLN A 285 -30.16 -1.35 39.42
N ASP A 286 -29.50 -0.19 39.50
CA ASP A 286 -28.58 0.13 40.59
C ASP A 286 -29.33 0.47 41.90
N LYS A 287 -28.59 0.86 42.96
CA LYS A 287 -29.20 1.23 44.25
C LYS A 287 -29.99 2.55 44.20
N LYS A 288 -29.89 3.29 43.09
CA LYS A 288 -30.53 4.58 42.82
C LYS A 288 -31.58 4.44 41.71
N ASN A 289 -32.06 3.22 41.43
CA ASN A 289 -33.00 2.89 40.37
C ASN A 289 -32.55 3.30 38.95
N LYS A 290 -31.23 3.44 38.71
CA LYS A 290 -30.69 3.66 37.36
C LYS A 290 -30.44 2.33 36.69
N ASN A 291 -30.85 2.22 35.43
CA ASN A 291 -30.58 1.04 34.61
C ASN A 291 -29.07 0.83 34.44
N CYS A 292 -28.57 -0.36 34.82
CA CYS A 292 -27.21 -0.80 34.57
C CYS A 292 -27.18 -1.57 33.26
N ILE A 293 -26.32 -1.15 32.35
CA ILE A 293 -26.18 -1.76 31.03
C ILE A 293 -24.72 -2.14 30.77
N PHE A 294 -24.52 -3.19 29.99
CA PHE A 294 -23.25 -3.45 29.32
C PHE A 294 -23.46 -3.49 27.81
N HIS A 295 -22.37 -3.37 27.05
CA HIS A 295 -22.42 -3.38 25.60
C HIS A 295 -21.73 -4.64 25.10
N TYR A 296 -22.40 -5.38 24.23
CA TYR A 296 -21.94 -6.61 23.60
C TYR A 296 -21.83 -6.42 22.09
N VAL A 297 -20.73 -6.87 21.50
CA VAL A 297 -20.53 -6.93 20.04
C VAL A 297 -20.79 -8.38 19.61
N PRO A 298 -21.84 -8.65 18.82
CA PRO A 298 -22.20 -10.00 18.39
C PRO A 298 -21.04 -10.76 17.77
N ILE A 299 -20.60 -11.83 18.46
CA ILE A 299 -19.46 -12.64 18.02
C ILE A 299 -19.75 -13.30 16.67
N LEU A 300 -20.96 -13.84 16.47
CA LEU A 300 -21.32 -14.54 15.24
C LEU A 300 -21.28 -13.60 14.02
N GLU A 301 -21.83 -12.40 14.14
CA GLU A 301 -21.79 -11.38 13.07
C GLU A 301 -20.36 -10.90 12.83
N SER A 302 -19.59 -10.71 13.91
CA SER A 302 -18.17 -10.33 13.83
C SER A 302 -17.34 -11.39 13.12
N LEU A 303 -17.57 -12.67 13.42
CA LEU A 303 -16.90 -13.79 12.75
C LEU A 303 -17.32 -13.92 11.29
N ALA A 304 -18.61 -13.74 10.98
CA ALA A 304 -19.12 -13.77 9.61
C ALA A 304 -18.47 -12.66 8.75
N SER A 305 -18.34 -11.45 9.29
CA SER A 305 -17.60 -10.34 8.67
C SER A 305 -16.10 -10.67 8.55
N PHE A 306 -15.48 -11.18 9.62
CA PHE A 306 -14.05 -11.47 9.66
C PHE A 306 -13.60 -12.54 8.65
N ILE A 307 -14.40 -13.60 8.46
CA ILE A 307 -14.09 -14.72 7.55
C ILE A 307 -14.27 -14.33 6.08
N GLN A 308 -15.07 -13.32 5.77
CA GLN A 308 -15.20 -12.81 4.39
C GLN A 308 -13.90 -12.22 3.86
N ASN A 309 -12.96 -11.85 4.74
CA ASN A 309 -11.64 -11.39 4.34
C ASN A 309 -10.82 -12.56 3.73
N GLU A 310 -10.43 -12.44 2.47
CA GLU A 310 -9.64 -13.45 1.74
C GLU A 310 -8.36 -13.86 2.50
N SER A 311 -7.67 -12.89 3.12
CA SER A 311 -6.44 -13.16 3.89
C SER A 311 -6.68 -13.98 5.15
N VAL A 312 -7.89 -13.94 5.70
CA VAL A 312 -8.33 -14.76 6.83
C VAL A 312 -8.77 -16.12 6.31
N ARG A 313 -9.64 -16.16 5.30
CA ARG A 313 -10.20 -17.38 4.70
C ARG A 313 -9.12 -18.37 4.25
N ILE A 314 -8.06 -17.88 3.60
CA ILE A 314 -6.93 -18.73 3.16
C ILE A 314 -6.29 -19.49 4.33
N GLN A 315 -6.26 -18.93 5.54
CA GLN A 315 -5.68 -19.57 6.72
C GLN A 315 -6.55 -20.72 7.24
N PHE A 316 -7.88 -20.58 7.11
CA PHE A 316 -8.82 -21.66 7.42
C PHE A 316 -8.74 -22.79 6.39
N GLU A 317 -8.59 -22.45 5.11
CA GLU A 317 -8.44 -23.42 4.02
C GLU A 317 -7.08 -24.15 4.07
N ASN A 318 -6.05 -23.51 4.64
CA ASN A 318 -4.68 -24.04 4.69
C ASN A 318 -4.12 -24.02 6.13
N PRO A 319 -4.69 -24.80 7.06
CA PRO A 319 -4.24 -24.79 8.46
C PRO A 319 -2.79 -25.28 8.58
N LEU A 320 -2.04 -24.68 9.52
CA LEU A 320 -0.69 -25.13 9.83
C LEU A 320 -0.74 -26.54 10.44
N LYS A 321 -0.04 -27.48 9.80
CA LYS A 321 0.23 -28.78 10.40
C LYS A 321 1.46 -28.65 11.27
N ASN A 322 1.43 -29.25 12.46
CA ASN A 322 2.60 -29.27 13.32
C ASN A 322 3.65 -30.21 12.67
N LEU A 323 4.72 -29.64 12.14
CA LEU A 323 5.75 -30.37 11.38
C LEU A 323 6.87 -30.91 12.29
N ASN A 324 7.02 -30.36 13.50
CA ASN A 324 8.16 -30.65 14.37
C ASN A 324 7.74 -31.57 15.52
N LYS A 325 8.06 -32.86 15.38
CA LYS A 325 7.86 -33.84 16.47
C LYS A 325 8.67 -33.41 17.71
N GLY A 326 7.99 -33.28 18.85
CA GLY A 326 8.62 -33.02 20.15
C GLY A 326 8.63 -31.55 20.61
N ILE A 327 8.18 -30.60 19.79
CA ILE A 327 8.08 -29.18 20.18
C ILE A 327 6.60 -28.81 20.32
N LEU A 328 6.24 -28.27 21.48
CA LEU A 328 4.91 -27.67 21.69
C LEU A 328 4.91 -26.27 21.08
N THR A 329 3.98 -26.03 20.17
CA THR A 329 3.89 -24.80 19.35
C THR A 329 2.55 -24.09 19.49
N ASP A 330 1.48 -24.81 19.82
CA ASP A 330 0.13 -24.27 19.97
C ASP A 330 -0.62 -24.96 21.12
N SER A 331 -1.73 -24.36 21.55
CA SER A 331 -2.62 -24.93 22.57
C SER A 331 -3.18 -26.30 22.17
N THR A 332 -3.20 -26.60 20.86
CA THR A 332 -3.63 -27.89 20.32
C THR A 332 -2.66 -29.04 20.59
N ASP A 333 -1.41 -28.73 20.95
CA ASP A 333 -0.39 -29.76 21.19
C ASP A 333 -0.51 -30.40 22.57
N GLY A 334 -1.27 -29.76 23.47
CA GLY A 334 -1.49 -30.19 24.85
C GLY A 334 -2.29 -31.48 24.98
N LEU A 335 -2.08 -32.19 26.09
CA LEU A 335 -2.75 -33.47 26.36
C LEU A 335 -4.27 -33.33 26.48
N VAL A 336 -4.75 -32.23 27.07
CA VAL A 336 -6.19 -31.95 27.21
C VAL A 336 -6.86 -31.87 25.84
N TRP A 337 -6.22 -31.20 24.89
CA TRP A 337 -6.73 -31.08 23.53
C TRP A 337 -6.82 -32.44 22.84
N LYS A 338 -5.75 -33.25 22.93
CA LYS A 338 -5.66 -34.57 22.29
C LYS A 338 -6.66 -35.60 22.84
N ARG A 339 -7.17 -35.39 24.06
CA ARG A 339 -8.11 -36.29 24.73
C ARG A 339 -9.58 -35.96 24.47
N HIS A 340 -9.88 -34.79 23.90
CA HIS A 340 -11.26 -34.36 23.66
C HIS A 340 -11.69 -34.69 22.23
N ASP A 341 -12.65 -35.60 22.09
CA ASP A 341 -13.13 -36.08 20.78
C ASP A 341 -13.70 -34.96 19.90
N HIS A 342 -14.33 -33.95 20.50
CA HIS A 342 -14.90 -32.79 19.81
C HIS A 342 -13.83 -31.91 19.13
N PHE A 343 -12.57 -31.96 19.57
CA PHE A 343 -11.49 -31.18 18.97
C PHE A 343 -10.80 -31.89 17.80
N ASN A 344 -11.20 -33.13 17.49
CA ASN A 344 -10.77 -33.88 16.31
C ASN A 344 -11.66 -33.62 15.08
N GLU A 345 -12.80 -32.93 15.26
CA GLU A 345 -13.62 -32.45 14.15
C GLU A 345 -12.88 -31.38 13.35
N LYS A 346 -13.04 -31.36 12.02
CA LYS A 346 -12.27 -30.45 11.16
C LYS A 346 -12.93 -29.08 10.97
N ASP A 347 -14.20 -28.95 11.30
CA ASP A 347 -15.05 -27.84 10.85
C ASP A 347 -15.54 -26.96 12.01
N PHE A 348 -14.63 -26.52 12.89
CA PHE A 348 -14.97 -25.60 13.97
C PHE A 348 -14.04 -24.38 14.06
N ILE A 349 -14.62 -23.26 14.50
CA ILE A 349 -13.90 -22.02 14.77
C ILE A 349 -13.49 -22.00 16.24
N LYS A 350 -12.19 -21.84 16.48
CA LYS A 350 -11.57 -21.73 17.80
C LYS A 350 -11.64 -20.28 18.25
N ILE A 351 -12.24 -20.03 19.41
CA ILE A 351 -12.31 -18.70 20.01
C ILE A 351 -11.50 -18.73 21.30
N LEU A 352 -10.47 -17.89 21.39
CA LEU A 352 -9.71 -17.69 22.62
C LEU A 352 -10.18 -16.39 23.25
N LEU A 353 -10.85 -16.50 24.39
CA LEU A 353 -11.37 -15.36 25.15
C LEU A 353 -10.34 -14.87 26.17
N TYR A 354 -10.25 -13.54 26.30
CA TYR A 354 -9.40 -12.88 27.27
C TYR A 354 -10.15 -11.73 27.92
N GLN A 355 -9.90 -11.51 29.20
CA GLN A 355 -10.54 -10.46 29.98
C GLN A 355 -9.47 -9.52 30.53
N ASN A 356 -9.73 -8.21 30.46
CA ASN A 356 -8.89 -7.19 31.08
C ASN A 356 -9.75 -6.02 31.57
N SER A 357 -9.30 -5.30 32.60
CA SER A 357 -9.96 -4.07 33.05
C SER A 357 -9.04 -2.86 32.87
N PHE A 358 -9.60 -1.72 32.45
CA PHE A 358 -8.87 -0.47 32.29
C PHE A 358 -9.65 0.73 32.86
N GLU A 359 -8.95 1.83 33.09
CA GLU A 359 -9.55 3.11 33.48
C GLU A 359 -9.42 4.11 32.33
N THR A 360 -10.48 4.87 32.07
CA THR A 360 -10.50 5.94 31.04
C THR A 360 -10.08 7.31 31.59
N VAL A 361 -9.91 7.41 32.90
CA VAL A 361 -9.58 8.64 33.62
C VAL A 361 -8.12 8.65 34.06
N ASN A 362 -7.61 9.83 34.43
CA ASN A 362 -6.26 9.98 34.94
C ASN A 362 -6.03 9.00 36.12
N PRO A 363 -5.06 8.06 36.02
CA PRO A 363 -4.81 7.04 37.04
C PRO A 363 -4.31 7.59 38.38
N LEU A 364 -4.02 8.90 38.46
CA LEU A 364 -3.57 9.60 39.66
C LEU A 364 -4.62 10.56 40.26
N GLY A 365 -5.77 10.75 39.60
CA GLY A 365 -6.80 11.70 40.04
C GLY A 365 -7.76 11.17 41.11
N SER A 366 -8.58 12.06 41.70
CA SER A 366 -9.61 11.72 42.69
C SER A 366 -10.78 10.87 42.15
N ALA A 367 -10.83 10.66 40.83
CA ALA A 367 -11.76 9.76 40.15
C ALA A 367 -11.23 8.34 39.92
N LYS A 368 -9.99 8.05 40.36
CA LYS A 368 -9.36 6.72 40.27
C LYS A 368 -10.30 5.63 40.81
N LYS A 369 -10.37 4.48 40.12
CA LYS A 369 -11.27 3.33 40.38
C LYS A 369 -12.78 3.55 40.17
N LYS A 370 -13.28 4.79 40.03
CA LYS A 370 -14.74 5.03 39.90
C LYS A 370 -15.30 4.64 38.53
N HIS A 371 -14.50 4.76 37.48
CA HIS A 371 -14.91 4.55 36.09
C HIS A 371 -14.15 3.41 35.42
N LYS A 372 -13.84 2.36 36.20
CA LYS A 372 -13.13 1.18 35.69
C LYS A 372 -14.06 0.35 34.81
N ILE A 373 -13.60 0.04 33.61
CA ILE A 373 -14.33 -0.73 32.61
C ILE A 373 -13.67 -2.10 32.48
N LEU A 374 -14.48 -3.14 32.59
CA LEU A 374 -14.14 -4.49 32.20
C LEU A 374 -14.35 -4.66 30.71
N ALA A 375 -13.36 -5.23 30.02
CA ALA A 375 -13.43 -5.58 28.63
C ALA A 375 -13.12 -7.06 28.42
N VAL A 376 -13.93 -7.72 27.59
CA VAL A 376 -13.65 -9.06 27.09
C VAL A 376 -13.34 -8.96 25.60
N TYR A 377 -12.30 -9.67 25.20
CA TYR A 377 -11.82 -9.75 23.83
C TYR A 377 -11.75 -11.20 23.40
N TYR A 378 -11.74 -11.43 22.08
CA TYR A 378 -11.42 -12.72 21.52
C TYR A 378 -10.37 -12.63 20.42
N THR A 379 -9.66 -13.74 20.22
CA THR A 379 -8.93 -14.01 18.97
C THR A 379 -9.37 -15.33 18.38
N VAL A 380 -9.27 -15.43 17.06
CA VAL A 380 -9.55 -16.66 16.31
C VAL A 380 -8.33 -17.58 16.35
N GLY A 381 -8.47 -18.73 16.98
CA GLY A 381 -7.42 -19.74 17.17
C GLY A 381 -6.96 -20.43 15.89
N ASN A 382 -7.81 -20.44 14.86
CA ASN A 382 -7.49 -21.04 13.55
C ASN A 382 -6.48 -20.19 12.75
N LEU A 383 -6.25 -18.92 13.14
CA LEU A 383 -5.27 -18.07 12.49
C LEU A 383 -3.84 -18.57 12.72
N TYR A 384 -2.95 -18.27 11.78
CA TYR A 384 -1.53 -18.58 11.91
C TYR A 384 -0.91 -17.93 13.15
N LEU A 385 0.07 -18.62 13.74
CA LEU A 385 0.70 -18.23 15.01
C LEU A 385 1.24 -16.79 15.00
N TRP A 386 1.91 -16.36 13.92
CA TRP A 386 2.45 -15.01 13.79
C TRP A 386 1.38 -13.91 13.59
N ASN A 387 0.15 -14.29 13.25
CA ASN A 387 -0.98 -13.37 13.24
C ASN A 387 -1.56 -13.29 14.66
N ARG A 388 -1.76 -14.42 15.33
CA ARG A 388 -2.24 -14.48 16.73
C ARG A 388 -1.31 -13.80 17.72
N SER A 389 -0.02 -13.73 17.44
CA SER A 389 0.97 -13.06 18.32
C SER A 389 0.90 -11.52 18.28
N LYS A 390 0.02 -10.94 17.46
CA LYS A 390 -0.14 -9.48 17.34
C LYS A 390 -1.41 -9.03 18.05
N ILE A 391 -1.44 -7.74 18.41
CA ILE A 391 -2.63 -7.13 19.03
C ILE A 391 -3.74 -6.93 17.99
N ASN A 392 -3.40 -6.66 16.72
CA ASN A 392 -4.38 -6.30 15.69
C ASN A 392 -5.55 -7.28 15.49
N PRO A 393 -5.39 -8.62 15.61
CA PRO A 393 -6.51 -9.54 15.46
C PRO A 393 -7.42 -9.65 16.68
N LEU A 394 -7.08 -9.03 17.83
CA LEU A 394 -7.98 -8.99 19.00
C LEU A 394 -9.27 -8.25 18.63
N GLN A 395 -10.39 -8.93 18.78
CA GLN A 395 -11.73 -8.38 18.58
C GLN A 395 -12.39 -8.14 19.93
N LEU A 396 -13.10 -7.02 20.06
CA LEU A 396 -13.88 -6.71 21.26
C LEU A 396 -15.14 -7.60 21.30
N VAL A 397 -15.43 -8.18 22.46
CA VAL A 397 -16.67 -8.92 22.74
C VAL A 397 -17.63 -8.04 23.53
N LEU A 398 -17.19 -7.50 24.67
CA LEU A 398 -18.06 -6.71 25.53
C LEU A 398 -17.31 -5.69 26.38
N LEU A 399 -18.04 -4.64 26.76
CA LEU A 399 -17.62 -3.64 27.73
C LEU A 399 -18.68 -3.54 28.84
N CYS A 400 -18.25 -3.76 30.08
CA CYS A 400 -19.10 -3.69 31.27
C CYS A 400 -18.42 -2.81 32.32
N ARG A 401 -19.17 -2.02 33.10
CA ARG A 401 -18.57 -1.31 34.24
C ARG A 401 -18.16 -2.35 35.28
N GLN A 402 -16.94 -2.24 35.80
CA GLN A 402 -16.44 -3.23 36.75
C GLN A 402 -17.30 -3.32 38.02
N VAL A 403 -17.83 -2.19 38.49
CA VAL A 403 -18.77 -2.16 39.64
C VAL A 403 -20.09 -2.87 39.37
N ASP A 404 -20.57 -2.88 38.13
CA ASP A 404 -21.79 -3.62 37.75
C ASP A 404 -21.46 -5.10 37.64
N PHE A 405 -20.33 -5.45 37.03
CA PHE A 405 -19.87 -6.83 36.92
C PHE A 405 -19.70 -7.50 38.30
N GLU A 406 -19.09 -6.81 39.25
CA GLU A 406 -18.91 -7.30 40.63
C GLU A 406 -20.25 -7.46 41.37
N ARG A 407 -21.24 -6.62 41.06
CA ARG A 407 -22.56 -6.66 41.70
C ARG A 407 -23.46 -7.75 41.15
N PHE A 408 -23.60 -7.82 39.82
CA PHE A 408 -24.53 -8.74 39.16
C PHE A 408 -23.91 -10.12 38.92
N GLY A 409 -22.58 -10.22 38.99
CA GLY A 409 -21.85 -11.46 38.83
C GLY A 409 -21.64 -11.88 37.38
N HIS A 410 -20.76 -12.85 37.21
CA HIS A 410 -20.37 -13.37 35.90
C HIS A 410 -21.53 -14.05 35.16
N GLU A 411 -22.40 -14.77 35.88
CA GLU A 411 -23.54 -15.44 35.25
C GLU A 411 -24.48 -14.45 34.56
N ALA A 412 -24.79 -13.31 35.19
CA ALA A 412 -25.69 -12.33 34.59
C ALA A 412 -25.12 -11.72 33.30
N VAL A 413 -23.80 -11.55 33.23
CA VAL A 413 -23.11 -10.92 32.09
C VAL A 413 -22.82 -11.90 30.96
N PHE A 414 -22.61 -13.18 31.26
CA PHE A 414 -22.25 -14.20 30.26
C PHE A 414 -23.38 -15.16 29.88
N ARG A 415 -24.58 -15.03 30.48
CA ARG A 415 -25.77 -15.82 30.11
C ARG A 415 -26.40 -15.35 28.79
N SER A 416 -26.14 -14.10 28.41
CA SER A 416 -26.75 -13.40 27.27
C SER A 416 -26.19 -13.79 25.92
#